data_AF-M3UYS3-F1
#
_entry.id   AF-M3UYS3-F1
#
_cell.length_a   1.000
_cell.length_b   1.000
_cell.length_c   1.000
_cell.angle_alpha   90.00
_cell.angle_beta   90.00
_cell.angle_gamma   90.00
#
_symmetry.space_group_name_H-M   'P 1'
#
loop_
_entity.id
_entity.type
_entity.pdbx_description
1 polymer ?
#
loop_
_entity_poly.entity_id
_entity_poly.type
_entity_poly.pdbx_seq_one_letter_code
_entity_poly.pdbx_strand_id
1 'polypeptide(L)'
;MDILQQLYLPLLHKSVLLNVIYDIVVIVIFVIISIVCVFVTPHHMDIPKDRENVNVLYPLYSSSVPTWACIIIGYIPPVLTILLITIKKKSSLFLLFSLLSLGLSASMCLGVTNMGKIFAGRPRPHFYARIDAKPNEINDAYMSFPSGHSSAIFNGMTFLALLIAGQIHAFSIASHESWRMLIVLLPFIIAGTVAISRTRDYHHNFSDIIAGSLIGIFFALLSYCSKFKRLSDEHSDDLKIEDVVKSQEPFPLEDEEKQ
;
A
#
# COMPACT_ATOMS: atom_id res chain seq x y z
N MET A 1 7.76 -11.32 42.84
CA MET A 1 8.20 -10.61 41.62
C MET A 1 8.50 -11.59 40.47
N ASP A 2 9.33 -12.61 40.68
CA ASP A 2 9.74 -13.57 39.62
C ASP A 2 8.61 -14.38 38.98
N ILE A 3 7.63 -14.87 39.74
CA ILE A 3 6.61 -15.80 39.21
C ILE A 3 5.65 -15.11 38.22
N LEU A 4 5.22 -13.88 38.54
CA LEU A 4 4.36 -13.10 37.64
C LEU A 4 5.13 -12.73 36.37
N GLN A 5 6.37 -12.25 36.50
CA GLN A 5 7.20 -11.88 35.36
C GLN A 5 7.53 -13.08 34.46
N GLN A 6 7.74 -14.28 35.04
CA GLN A 6 7.88 -15.54 34.30
C GLN A 6 6.61 -15.97 33.55
N LEU A 7 5.41 -15.59 34.03
CA LEU A 7 4.15 -15.92 33.37
C LEU A 7 3.78 -14.92 32.25
N TYR A 8 4.06 -13.63 32.45
CA TYR A 8 3.70 -12.55 31.52
C TYR A 8 4.60 -12.52 30.28
N LEU A 9 5.91 -12.69 30.43
CA LEU A 9 6.86 -12.58 29.32
C LEU A 9 6.56 -13.60 28.18
N PRO A 10 6.28 -14.89 28.45
CA PRO A 10 5.86 -15.84 27.42
C PRO A 10 4.52 -15.51 26.76
N LEU A 11 3.56 -14.94 27.51
CA LEU A 11 2.24 -14.56 26.99
C LEU A 11 2.34 -13.35 26.04
N LEU A 12 3.15 -12.37 26.41
CA LEU A 12 3.46 -11.20 25.59
C LEU A 12 4.15 -11.59 24.28
N HIS A 13 5.15 -12.48 24.36
CA HIS A 13 5.81 -13.00 23.16
C HIS A 13 4.84 -13.78 22.27
N LYS A 14 3.92 -14.55 22.85
CA LYS A 14 2.91 -15.30 22.11
C LYS A 14 1.93 -14.40 21.36
N SER A 15 1.43 -13.33 21.98
CA SER A 15 0.46 -12.42 21.37
C SER A 15 1.07 -11.65 20.19
N VAL A 16 2.30 -11.14 20.37
CA VAL A 16 3.06 -10.46 19.31
C VAL A 16 3.37 -11.43 18.17
N LEU A 17 3.91 -12.62 18.49
CA LEU A 17 4.25 -13.64 17.49
C LEU A 17 3.04 -14.05 16.66
N LEU A 18 1.88 -14.25 17.29
CA LEU A 18 0.68 -14.67 16.59
C LEU A 18 0.18 -13.61 15.60
N ASN A 19 0.24 -12.32 15.96
CA ASN A 19 -0.09 -11.22 15.05
C ASN A 19 0.85 -11.18 13.84
N VAL A 20 2.16 -11.34 14.08
CA VAL A 20 3.17 -11.39 13.02
C VAL A 20 2.91 -12.57 12.08
N ILE A 21 2.60 -13.75 12.62
CA ILE A 21 2.27 -14.94 11.82
C ILE A 21 1.05 -14.68 10.95
N TYR A 22 -0.04 -14.12 11.50
CA TYR A 22 -1.23 -13.80 10.71
C TYR A 22 -0.93 -12.84 9.57
N ASP A 23 -0.15 -11.79 9.81
CA ASP A 23 0.25 -10.84 8.76
C ASP A 23 1.08 -11.51 7.67
N ILE A 24 2.07 -12.32 8.05
CA ILE A 24 2.93 -13.04 7.10
C ILE A 24 2.10 -14.00 6.26
N VAL A 25 1.15 -14.75 6.85
CA VAL A 25 0.28 -15.67 6.12
C VAL A 25 -0.52 -14.91 5.06
N VAL A 26 -1.13 -13.77 5.40
CA VAL A 26 -1.89 -12.97 4.43
C VAL A 26 -0.99 -12.43 3.33
N ILE A 27 0.19 -11.90 3.67
CA ILE A 27 1.19 -11.43 2.70
C ILE A 27 1.55 -12.55 1.72
N VAL A 28 1.90 -13.74 2.24
CA VAL A 28 2.31 -14.89 1.43
C VAL A 28 1.17 -15.32 0.50
N ILE A 29 -0.08 -15.37 0.97
CA ILE A 29 -1.23 -15.70 0.14
C ILE A 29 -1.34 -14.74 -1.05
N PHE A 30 -1.29 -13.43 -0.81
CA PHE A 30 -1.42 -12.44 -1.89
C PHE A 30 -0.21 -12.39 -2.82
N VAL A 31 0.98 -12.68 -2.32
CA VAL A 31 2.19 -12.85 -3.16
C VAL A 31 2.04 -14.09 -4.05
N ILE A 32 1.57 -15.22 -3.52
CA ILE A 32 1.32 -16.43 -4.32
C ILE A 32 0.27 -16.15 -5.39
N ILE A 33 -0.86 -15.51 -5.03
CA ILE A 33 -1.88 -15.08 -6.01
C ILE A 33 -1.23 -14.24 -7.11
N SER A 34 -0.42 -13.25 -6.73
CA SER A 34 0.27 -12.37 -7.69
C SER A 34 1.21 -13.12 -8.63
N ILE A 35 1.93 -14.14 -8.13
CA ILE A 35 2.82 -14.99 -8.92
C ILE A 35 2.00 -15.87 -9.87
N VAL A 36 0.94 -16.52 -9.38
CA VAL A 36 0.04 -17.34 -10.21
C VAL A 36 -0.53 -16.52 -11.35
N CYS A 37 -0.95 -15.28 -11.08
CA CYS A 37 -1.45 -14.35 -12.09
C CYS A 37 -0.48 -14.12 -13.26
N VAL A 38 0.85 -14.16 -13.05
CA VAL A 38 1.83 -13.99 -14.14
C VAL A 38 1.72 -15.09 -15.20
N PHE A 39 1.29 -16.30 -14.80
CA PHE A 39 1.19 -17.46 -15.68
C PHE A 39 -0.20 -17.67 -16.26
N VAL A 40 -1.19 -16.86 -15.84
CA VAL A 40 -2.57 -16.97 -16.33
C VAL A 40 -2.74 -16.08 -17.57
N THR A 41 -3.32 -16.65 -18.62
CA THR A 41 -3.68 -15.88 -19.82
C THR A 41 -4.87 -14.98 -19.48
N PRO A 42 -4.80 -13.66 -19.72
CA PRO A 42 -5.93 -12.76 -19.48
C PRO A 42 -7.10 -13.12 -20.38
N HIS A 43 -8.30 -12.74 -19.95
CA HIS A 43 -9.41 -12.60 -20.88
C HIS A 43 -9.00 -11.68 -22.05
N HIS A 44 -9.43 -11.99 -23.26
CA HIS A 44 -9.23 -11.10 -24.41
C HIS A 44 -10.58 -10.52 -24.76
N MET A 45 -10.82 -9.28 -24.33
CA MET A 45 -12.04 -8.56 -24.67
C MET A 45 -12.13 -8.38 -26.19
N ASP A 46 -13.32 -8.60 -26.75
CA ASP A 46 -13.52 -8.48 -28.20
C ASP A 46 -13.21 -7.06 -28.70
N ILE A 47 -12.44 -6.98 -29.79
CA ILE A 47 -12.08 -5.74 -30.47
C ILE A 47 -12.63 -5.80 -31.90
N PRO A 48 -13.19 -4.71 -32.44
CA PRO A 48 -13.58 -4.64 -33.85
C PRO A 48 -12.44 -5.04 -34.78
N LYS A 49 -12.72 -5.96 -35.72
CA LYS A 49 -11.72 -6.60 -36.59
C LYS A 49 -11.13 -5.68 -37.66
N ASP A 50 -11.80 -4.58 -37.94
CA ASP A 50 -11.49 -3.60 -38.99
C ASP A 50 -10.32 -2.67 -38.64
N ARG A 51 -9.75 -2.75 -37.44
CA ARG A 51 -8.76 -1.78 -36.93
C ARG A 51 -9.26 -0.32 -36.99
N GLU A 52 -10.56 -0.10 -36.93
CA GLU A 52 -11.14 1.27 -36.98
C GLU A 52 -11.45 1.82 -35.57
N ASN A 53 -11.25 1.02 -34.52
CA ASN A 53 -11.54 1.43 -33.16
C ASN A 53 -10.54 2.48 -32.65
N VAL A 54 -10.98 3.75 -32.68
CA VAL A 54 -10.24 4.93 -32.23
C VAL A 54 -9.74 4.85 -30.78
N ASN A 55 -10.37 4.03 -29.93
CA ASN A 55 -9.96 3.89 -28.53
C ASN A 55 -8.69 3.05 -28.34
N VAL A 56 -8.23 2.35 -29.39
CA VAL A 56 -7.07 1.42 -29.32
C VAL A 56 -6.03 1.67 -30.44
N LEU A 57 -6.14 2.82 -31.12
CA LEU A 57 -5.30 3.25 -32.25
C LEU A 57 -4.17 4.22 -31.88
N TYR A 58 -3.94 4.46 -30.59
CA TYR A 58 -2.91 5.41 -30.15
C TYR A 58 -1.49 4.90 -30.44
N PRO A 59 -0.51 5.80 -30.65
CA PRO A 59 0.88 5.41 -30.89
C PRO A 59 1.50 4.77 -29.65
N LEU A 60 2.49 3.89 -29.88
CA LEU A 60 3.28 3.28 -28.82
C LEU A 60 4.38 4.25 -28.36
N TYR A 61 4.23 4.79 -27.15
CA TYR A 61 5.29 5.56 -26.47
C TYR A 61 5.99 4.74 -25.38
N SER A 62 7.22 5.14 -25.05
CA SER A 62 7.90 4.64 -23.86
C SER A 62 7.25 5.21 -22.61
N SER A 63 7.37 4.49 -21.49
CA SER A 63 6.83 4.96 -20.21
C SER A 63 7.71 6.07 -19.63
N SER A 64 7.12 7.26 -19.48
CA SER A 64 7.70 8.41 -18.77
C SER A 64 8.12 8.03 -17.34
N VAL A 65 7.29 7.24 -16.65
CA VAL A 65 7.63 6.62 -15.37
C VAL A 65 7.67 5.09 -15.54
N PRO A 66 8.87 4.48 -15.67
CA PRO A 66 8.99 3.04 -15.78
C PRO A 66 8.59 2.35 -14.47
N THR A 67 8.26 1.05 -14.53
CA THR A 67 7.76 0.28 -13.37
C THR A 67 8.70 0.35 -12.18
N TRP A 68 10.01 0.20 -12.37
CA TRP A 68 11.00 0.27 -11.28
C TRP A 68 10.98 1.64 -10.59
N ALA A 69 10.85 2.74 -11.34
CA ALA A 69 10.78 4.08 -10.78
C ALA A 69 9.49 4.28 -9.99
N CYS A 70 8.37 3.76 -10.50
CA CYS A 70 7.09 3.78 -9.78
C CYS A 70 7.20 3.08 -8.42
N ILE A 71 7.84 1.90 -8.35
CA ILE A 71 8.05 1.17 -7.09
C ILE A 71 8.97 1.95 -6.14
N ILE A 72 10.07 2.51 -6.66
CA ILE A 72 10.99 3.33 -5.84
C ILE A 72 10.25 4.53 -5.26
N ILE A 73 9.59 5.32 -6.10
CA ILE A 73 8.85 6.51 -5.69
C ILE A 73 7.74 6.11 -4.70
N GLY A 74 7.02 5.02 -4.97
CA GLY A 74 5.91 4.54 -4.14
C GLY A 74 6.31 4.09 -2.74
N TYR A 75 7.39 3.29 -2.62
CA TYR A 75 7.64 2.52 -1.40
C TYR A 75 8.91 2.92 -0.64
N ILE A 76 9.90 3.52 -1.29
CA ILE A 76 11.10 3.98 -0.56
C ILE A 76 10.78 5.11 0.42
N PRO A 77 10.01 6.16 0.06
CA PRO A 77 9.68 7.22 1.02
C PRO A 77 8.93 6.72 2.27
N PRO A 78 7.87 5.88 2.18
CA PRO A 78 7.28 5.24 3.37
C PRO A 78 8.31 4.49 4.23
N VAL A 79 9.19 3.68 3.63
CA VAL A 79 10.22 2.91 4.36
C VAL A 79 11.18 3.85 5.09
N LEU A 80 11.67 4.90 4.42
CA LEU A 80 12.54 5.90 5.04
C LEU A 80 11.84 6.61 6.20
N THR A 81 10.58 7.00 6.03
CA THR A 81 9.78 7.61 7.11
C THR A 81 9.63 6.66 8.30
N ILE A 82 9.33 5.38 8.07
CA ILE A 82 9.26 4.36 9.13
C ILE A 82 10.60 4.25 9.88
N LEU A 83 11.73 4.21 9.15
CA LEU A 83 13.06 4.14 9.76
C LEU A 83 13.37 5.38 10.61
N LEU A 84 13.06 6.58 10.12
CA LEU A 84 13.25 7.83 10.87
C LEU A 84 12.41 7.87 12.15
N ILE A 85 11.13 7.47 12.08
CA ILE A 85 10.25 7.39 13.25
C ILE A 85 10.76 6.33 14.23
N THR A 86 11.20 5.18 13.73
CA THR A 86 11.80 4.10 14.55
C THR A 86 13.00 4.61 15.34
N ILE A 87 13.90 5.35 14.70
CA ILE A 87 15.08 5.92 15.36
C ILE A 87 14.65 6.89 16.46
N LYS A 88 13.65 7.75 16.19
CA LYS A 88 13.09 8.69 17.18
C LYS A 88 12.43 7.96 18.36
N LYS A 89 11.61 6.95 18.08
CA LYS A 89 10.87 6.17 19.10
C LYS A 89 11.75 5.14 19.82
N LYS A 90 12.90 4.78 19.27
CA LYS A 90 13.78 3.68 19.74
C LYS A 90 13.01 2.36 19.93
N SER A 91 12.04 2.08 19.04
CA SER A 91 11.13 0.93 19.16
C SER A 91 11.28 -0.02 17.97
N SER A 92 11.87 -1.20 18.22
CA SER A 92 11.95 -2.27 17.22
C SER A 92 10.57 -2.86 16.90
N LEU A 93 9.65 -2.82 17.87
CA LEU A 93 8.26 -3.22 17.68
C LEU A 93 7.57 -2.30 16.67
N PHE A 94 7.80 -0.98 16.78
CA PHE A 94 7.29 -0.01 15.82
C PHE A 94 7.78 -0.29 14.40
N LEU A 95 9.09 -0.55 14.25
CA LEU A 95 9.69 -0.90 12.97
C LEU A 95 9.03 -2.14 12.35
N LEU A 96 8.95 -3.22 13.14
CA LEU A 96 8.43 -4.51 12.68
C LEU A 96 6.98 -4.39 12.19
N PHE A 97 6.09 -3.84 13.03
CA PHE A 97 4.67 -3.75 12.69
C PHE A 97 4.37 -2.71 11.61
N SER A 98 5.15 -1.63 11.53
CA SER A 98 5.00 -0.65 10.44
C SER A 98 5.43 -1.23 9.09
N LEU A 99 6.54 -1.98 9.05
CA LEU A 99 6.99 -2.65 7.83
C LEU A 99 6.06 -3.80 7.42
N LEU A 100 5.55 -4.58 8.39
CA LEU A 100 4.53 -5.59 8.13
C LEU A 100 3.25 -4.96 7.58
N SER A 101 2.80 -3.83 8.14
CA SER A 101 1.63 -3.10 7.64
C SER A 101 1.85 -2.60 6.20
N LEU A 102 3.01 -2.04 5.88
CA LEU A 102 3.33 -1.63 4.51
C LEU A 102 3.39 -2.82 3.55
N GLY A 103 4.02 -3.93 3.96
CA GLY A 103 4.10 -5.16 3.16
C GLY A 103 2.73 -5.82 2.92
N LEU A 104 1.88 -5.83 3.95
CA LEU A 104 0.49 -6.29 3.89
C LEU A 104 -0.30 -5.43 2.88
N SER A 105 -0.21 -4.11 3.00
CA SER A 105 -0.81 -3.16 2.06
C SER A 105 -0.37 -3.42 0.61
N ALA A 106 0.94 -3.53 0.38
CA ALA A 106 1.52 -3.71 -0.95
C ALA A 106 1.13 -5.05 -1.59
N SER A 107 1.19 -6.14 -0.82
CA SER A 107 0.85 -7.48 -1.31
C SER A 107 -0.64 -7.60 -1.68
N MET A 108 -1.55 -7.12 -0.83
CA MET A 108 -2.98 -7.10 -1.13
C MET A 108 -3.30 -6.25 -2.36
N CYS A 109 -2.71 -5.05 -2.44
CA CYS A 109 -2.84 -4.17 -3.60
C CYS A 109 -2.37 -4.84 -4.89
N LEU A 110 -1.19 -5.49 -4.87
CA LEU A 110 -0.62 -6.17 -6.02
C LEU A 110 -1.50 -7.35 -6.47
N GLY A 111 -1.91 -8.21 -5.54
CA GLY A 111 -2.70 -9.39 -5.86
C GLY A 111 -4.05 -9.04 -6.46
N VAL A 112 -4.78 -8.09 -5.87
CA VAL A 112 -6.08 -7.65 -6.41
C VAL A 112 -5.95 -6.95 -7.76
N THR A 113 -4.92 -6.13 -7.94
CA THR A 113 -4.66 -5.48 -9.22
C THR A 113 -4.37 -6.52 -10.31
N ASN A 114 -3.53 -7.51 -10.04
CA ASN A 114 -3.17 -8.54 -11.00
C ASN A 114 -4.37 -9.45 -11.35
N MET A 115 -5.18 -9.82 -10.36
CA MET A 115 -6.44 -10.54 -10.61
C MET A 115 -7.39 -9.72 -11.50
N GLY A 116 -7.55 -8.43 -11.19
CA GLY A 116 -8.37 -7.52 -11.98
C GLY A 116 -7.90 -7.41 -13.44
N LYS A 117 -6.58 -7.40 -13.66
CA LYS A 117 -5.98 -7.37 -15.00
C LYS A 117 -6.34 -8.58 -15.84
N ILE A 118 -6.21 -9.77 -15.27
CA ILE A 118 -6.53 -11.03 -15.93
C ILE A 118 -8.01 -11.12 -16.24
N PHE A 119 -8.85 -10.79 -15.25
CA PHE A 119 -10.29 -10.93 -15.37
C PHE A 119 -10.90 -9.94 -16.37
N ALA A 120 -10.45 -8.67 -16.33
CA ALA A 120 -11.00 -7.64 -17.19
C ALA A 120 -10.55 -7.76 -18.64
N GLY A 121 -9.27 -8.11 -18.88
CA GLY A 121 -8.80 -8.39 -20.24
C GLY A 121 -8.93 -7.22 -21.20
N ARG A 122 -8.85 -5.98 -20.69
CA ARG A 122 -9.13 -4.77 -21.46
C ARG A 122 -7.94 -4.38 -22.36
N PRO A 123 -8.16 -4.13 -23.66
CA PRO A 123 -7.10 -3.67 -24.55
C PRO A 123 -6.57 -2.30 -24.12
N ARG A 124 -5.25 -2.11 -24.26
CA ARG A 124 -4.58 -0.83 -24.03
C ARG A 124 -4.92 0.19 -25.14
N PRO A 125 -4.83 1.50 -24.87
CA PRO A 125 -5.05 2.51 -25.90
C PRO A 125 -4.12 2.38 -27.12
N HIS A 126 -2.92 1.82 -26.96
CA HIS A 126 -1.95 1.57 -28.04
C HIS A 126 -1.92 0.11 -28.53
N PHE A 127 -3.04 -0.61 -28.42
CA PHE A 127 -3.14 -2.05 -28.70
C PHE A 127 -2.51 -2.45 -30.05
N TYR A 128 -2.94 -1.84 -31.15
CA TYR A 128 -2.49 -2.21 -32.49
C TYR A 128 -0.99 -1.93 -32.70
N ALA A 129 -0.54 -0.73 -32.32
CA ALA A 129 0.88 -0.37 -32.40
C ALA A 129 1.76 -1.32 -31.56
N ARG A 130 1.24 -1.80 -30.43
CA ARG A 130 1.96 -2.74 -29.57
C ARG A 130 2.09 -4.13 -30.17
N ILE A 131 1.00 -4.71 -30.69
CA ILE A 131 1.05 -6.06 -31.28
C ILE A 131 1.88 -6.06 -32.57
N ASP A 132 1.89 -4.96 -33.32
CA ASP A 132 2.71 -4.83 -34.53
C ASP A 132 4.20 -4.77 -34.16
N ALA A 133 4.56 -4.05 -33.10
CA ALA A 133 5.94 -3.98 -32.60
C ALA A 133 6.39 -5.27 -31.88
N LYS A 134 5.46 -5.98 -31.23
CA LYS A 134 5.73 -7.13 -30.36
C LYS A 134 4.63 -8.20 -30.45
N PRO A 135 4.57 -8.95 -31.56
CA PRO A 135 3.49 -9.90 -31.81
C PRO A 135 3.42 -11.04 -30.78
N ASN A 136 4.56 -11.38 -30.17
CA ASN A 136 4.64 -12.43 -29.15
C ASN A 136 4.17 -11.98 -27.75
N GLU A 137 3.88 -10.68 -27.53
CA GLU A 137 3.46 -10.12 -26.24
C GLU A 137 1.96 -9.75 -26.22
N ILE A 138 1.11 -10.49 -26.95
CA ILE A 138 -0.33 -10.18 -27.08
C ILE A 138 -1.05 -10.05 -25.73
N ASN A 139 -0.69 -10.87 -24.75
CA ASN A 139 -1.32 -10.83 -23.43
C ASN A 139 -1.15 -9.48 -22.75
N ASP A 140 0.02 -8.85 -22.82
CA ASP A 140 0.22 -7.55 -22.18
C ASP A 140 -0.59 -6.43 -22.86
N ALA A 141 -0.94 -6.59 -24.13
CA ALA A 141 -1.82 -5.66 -24.83
C ALA A 141 -3.24 -5.64 -24.24
N TYR A 142 -3.68 -6.73 -23.58
CA TYR A 142 -4.98 -6.86 -22.89
C TYR A 142 -4.92 -6.58 -21.38
N MET A 143 -3.76 -6.17 -20.84
CA MET A 143 -3.60 -5.90 -19.40
C MET A 143 -3.81 -4.44 -19.04
N SER A 144 -4.76 -3.73 -19.67
CA SER A 144 -4.97 -2.30 -19.42
C SER A 144 -5.67 -2.03 -18.07
N PHE A 145 -6.83 -2.63 -17.82
CA PHE A 145 -7.61 -2.38 -16.60
C PHE A 145 -7.32 -3.42 -15.52
N PRO A 146 -7.16 -3.06 -14.24
CA PRO A 146 -6.85 -1.72 -13.73
C PRO A 146 -5.36 -1.36 -13.93
N SER A 147 -5.00 -0.09 -13.76
CA SER A 147 -3.62 0.39 -13.89
C SER A 147 -2.75 -0.06 -12.71
N GLY A 148 -1.70 -0.84 -13.00
CA GLY A 148 -0.74 -1.31 -12.01
C GLY A 148 0.09 -0.19 -11.40
N HIS A 149 0.60 0.73 -12.24
CA HIS A 149 1.31 1.93 -11.78
C HIS A 149 0.44 2.78 -10.85
N SER A 150 -0.83 3.01 -11.22
CA SER A 150 -1.74 3.82 -10.42
C SER A 150 -2.04 3.17 -9.07
N SER A 151 -2.28 1.86 -9.05
CA SER A 151 -2.50 1.13 -7.80
C SER A 151 -1.28 1.19 -6.87
N ALA A 152 -0.08 0.91 -7.38
CA ALA A 152 1.14 0.89 -6.58
C ALA A 152 1.49 2.28 -6.02
N ILE A 153 1.44 3.33 -6.86
CA ILE A 153 1.82 4.67 -6.42
C ILE A 153 0.82 5.24 -5.42
N PHE A 154 -0.48 5.03 -5.63
CA PHE A 154 -1.49 5.47 -4.67
C PHE A 154 -1.46 4.63 -3.38
N ASN A 155 -1.09 3.35 -3.44
CA ASN A 155 -0.90 2.54 -2.24
C ASN A 155 0.21 3.11 -1.35
N GLY A 156 1.42 3.25 -1.90
CA GLY A 156 2.57 3.75 -1.17
C GLY A 156 2.41 5.20 -0.69
N MET A 157 1.94 6.10 -1.56
CA MET A 157 1.75 7.51 -1.21
C MET A 157 0.62 7.74 -0.20
N THR A 158 -0.46 6.96 -0.26
CA THR A 158 -1.51 7.01 0.77
C THR A 158 -0.96 6.55 2.12
N PHE A 159 -0.19 5.45 2.14
CA PHE A 159 0.43 4.97 3.36
C PHE A 159 1.40 6.01 3.96
N LEU A 160 2.21 6.66 3.12
CA LEU A 160 3.07 7.78 3.54
C LEU A 160 2.26 8.95 4.11
N ALA A 161 1.19 9.35 3.43
CA ALA A 161 0.33 10.44 3.89
C ALA A 161 -0.28 10.13 5.25
N LEU A 162 -0.71 8.88 5.49
CA LEU A 162 -1.24 8.43 6.78
C LEU A 162 -0.17 8.41 7.87
N LEU A 163 1.04 7.93 7.58
CA LEU A 163 2.17 7.99 8.51
C LEU A 163 2.46 9.43 8.92
N ILE A 164 2.57 10.35 7.95
CA ILE A 164 2.82 11.77 8.21
C ILE A 164 1.67 12.36 9.04
N ALA A 165 0.41 12.08 8.67
CA ALA A 165 -0.77 12.57 9.38
C ALA A 165 -0.76 12.14 10.85
N GLY A 166 -0.39 10.89 11.13
CA GLY A 166 -0.23 10.38 12.50
C GLY A 166 0.88 11.10 13.26
N GLN A 167 2.05 11.28 12.66
CA GLN A 167 3.22 11.92 13.29
C GLN A 167 3.02 13.40 13.60
N ILE A 168 2.32 14.13 12.73
CA ILE A 168 2.02 15.55 12.94
C ILE A 168 0.67 15.74 13.60
N HIS A 169 -0.01 14.69 14.09
CA HIS A 169 -1.33 14.76 14.71
C HIS A 169 -2.31 15.63 13.89
N ALA A 170 -2.34 15.42 12.57
CA ALA A 170 -3.05 16.28 11.62
C ALA A 170 -4.58 16.32 11.88
N PHE A 171 -5.11 15.24 12.46
CA PHE A 171 -6.54 15.08 12.73
C PHE A 171 -6.85 14.92 14.23
N SER A 172 -5.86 15.12 15.11
CA SER A 172 -6.10 15.06 16.56
C SER A 172 -7.12 16.13 16.97
N ILE A 173 -7.99 15.80 17.92
CA ILE A 173 -9.00 16.72 18.47
C ILE A 173 -8.34 18.00 19.03
N ALA A 174 -7.10 17.88 19.53
CA ALA A 174 -6.33 19.01 20.04
C ALA A 174 -5.69 19.88 18.95
N SER A 175 -5.76 19.47 17.68
CA SER A 175 -5.14 20.16 16.54
C SER A 175 -6.19 20.83 15.66
N HIS A 176 -6.04 22.13 15.43
CA HIS A 176 -6.93 22.93 14.57
C HIS A 176 -6.17 23.60 13.42
N GLU A 177 -4.91 23.21 13.21
CA GLU A 177 -4.01 23.87 12.27
C GLU A 177 -4.09 23.29 10.85
N SER A 178 -4.79 23.99 9.96
CA SER A 178 -5.02 23.53 8.58
C SER A 178 -3.75 23.37 7.73
N TRP A 179 -2.62 24.00 8.09
CA TRP A 179 -1.36 23.87 7.32
C TRP A 179 -0.84 22.43 7.31
N ARG A 180 -1.18 21.62 8.32
CA ARG A 180 -0.81 20.20 8.41
C ARG A 180 -1.37 19.40 7.23
N MET A 181 -2.56 19.79 6.73
CA MET A 181 -3.18 19.17 5.55
C MET A 181 -2.35 19.39 4.28
N LEU A 182 -1.66 20.52 4.14
CA LEU A 182 -0.81 20.77 2.99
C LEU A 182 0.31 19.73 2.90
N ILE A 183 0.91 19.35 4.03
CA ILE A 183 1.96 18.33 4.09
C ILE A 183 1.40 16.94 3.80
N VAL A 184 0.23 16.60 4.38
CA VAL A 184 -0.45 15.32 4.14
C VAL A 184 -0.85 15.15 2.67
N LEU A 185 -1.09 16.24 1.94
CA LEU A 185 -1.46 16.21 0.52
C LEU A 185 -0.26 16.07 -0.44
N LEU A 186 0.97 16.39 -0.03
CA LEU A 186 2.15 16.32 -0.92
C LEU A 186 2.36 14.93 -1.56
N PRO A 187 2.23 13.79 -0.84
CA PRO A 187 2.33 12.48 -1.45
C PRO A 187 1.30 12.25 -2.58
N PHE A 188 0.09 12.81 -2.47
CA PHE A 188 -0.94 12.68 -3.49
C PHE A 188 -0.63 13.46 -4.77
N ILE A 189 0.10 14.58 -4.69
CA ILE A 189 0.57 15.32 -5.87
C ILE A 189 1.56 14.46 -6.68
N ILE A 190 2.46 13.76 -5.98
CA ILE A 190 3.41 12.82 -6.59
C ILE A 190 2.65 11.67 -7.24
N ALA A 191 1.70 11.05 -6.51
CA ALA A 191 0.87 9.97 -7.04
C ALA A 191 0.08 10.40 -8.29
N GLY A 192 -0.52 11.59 -8.26
CA GLY A 192 -1.23 12.17 -9.38
C GLY A 192 -0.35 12.35 -10.62
N THR A 193 0.88 12.85 -10.43
CA THR A 193 1.84 13.03 -11.54
C THR A 193 2.20 11.70 -12.21
N VAL A 194 2.49 10.67 -11.43
CA VAL A 194 2.77 9.32 -11.95
C VAL A 194 1.55 8.72 -12.64
N ALA A 195 0.35 8.90 -12.07
CA ALA A 195 -0.89 8.40 -12.67
C ALA A 195 -1.21 9.10 -14.00
N ILE A 196 -1.10 10.44 -14.08
CA ILE A 196 -1.33 11.23 -15.30
C ILE A 196 -0.32 10.86 -16.39
N SER A 197 0.92 10.48 -16.03
CA SER A 197 1.87 9.97 -17.03
C SER A 197 1.32 8.76 -17.80
N ARG A 198 0.39 7.98 -17.21
CA ARG A 198 -0.16 6.80 -17.86
C ARG A 198 -1.13 7.10 -18.99
N THR A 199 -1.89 8.18 -18.90
CA THR A 199 -2.72 8.67 -20.01
C THR A 199 -1.86 9.39 -21.04
N ARG A 200 -0.90 10.20 -20.60
CA ARG A 200 0.04 10.91 -21.50
C ARG A 200 0.78 9.96 -22.44
N ASP A 201 1.24 8.82 -21.92
CA ASP A 201 1.97 7.82 -22.72
C ASP A 201 1.04 6.76 -23.37
N TYR A 202 -0.29 6.94 -23.31
CA TYR A 202 -1.30 6.04 -23.88
C TYR A 202 -1.26 4.58 -23.38
N HIS A 203 -0.74 4.33 -22.18
CA HIS A 203 -0.72 2.97 -21.62
C HIS A 203 -2.04 2.58 -20.95
N HIS A 204 -2.83 3.56 -20.49
CA HIS A 204 -4.06 3.37 -19.73
C HIS A 204 -5.09 4.45 -20.05
N ASN A 205 -6.36 4.06 -19.99
CA ASN A 205 -7.51 4.96 -19.97
C ASN A 205 -7.70 5.56 -18.57
N PHE A 206 -8.48 6.65 -18.48
CA PHE A 206 -8.81 7.27 -17.20
C PHE A 206 -9.50 6.31 -16.22
N SER A 207 -10.41 5.45 -16.67
CA SER A 207 -11.06 4.48 -15.79
C SER A 207 -10.11 3.41 -15.26
N ASP A 208 -9.08 3.03 -16.01
CA ASP A 208 -8.04 2.10 -15.54
C ASP A 208 -7.22 2.74 -14.41
N ILE A 209 -6.92 4.04 -14.56
CA ILE A 209 -6.20 4.84 -13.57
C ILE A 209 -7.03 4.99 -12.30
N ILE A 210 -8.29 5.41 -12.40
CA ILE A 210 -9.19 5.61 -11.26
C ILE A 210 -9.37 4.31 -10.49
N ALA A 211 -9.66 3.19 -11.17
CA ALA A 211 -9.79 1.90 -10.52
C ALA A 211 -8.51 1.47 -9.82
N GLY A 212 -7.36 1.62 -10.48
CA GLY A 212 -6.05 1.36 -9.87
C GLY A 212 -5.83 2.21 -8.61
N SER A 213 -6.04 3.52 -8.70
CA SER A 213 -5.90 4.45 -7.58
C SER A 213 -6.80 4.08 -6.40
N LEU A 214 -8.07 3.73 -6.65
CA LEU A 214 -9.00 3.30 -5.61
C LEU A 214 -8.54 2.01 -4.92
N ILE A 215 -8.07 1.02 -5.67
CA ILE A 215 -7.49 -0.21 -5.11
C ILE A 215 -6.30 0.12 -4.20
N GLY A 216 -5.40 0.99 -4.66
CA GLY A 216 -4.22 1.41 -3.91
C GLY A 216 -4.58 2.11 -2.60
N ILE A 217 -5.46 3.12 -2.65
CA ILE A 217 -5.96 3.86 -1.48
C ILE A 217 -6.64 2.91 -0.49
N PHE A 218 -7.52 2.04 -0.98
CA PHE A 218 -8.30 1.13 -0.14
C PHE A 218 -7.39 0.22 0.69
N PHE A 219 -6.41 -0.44 0.08
CA PHE A 219 -5.53 -1.36 0.81
C PHE A 219 -4.52 -0.65 1.71
N ALA A 220 -4.11 0.58 1.37
CA ALA A 220 -3.30 1.42 2.26
C ALA A 220 -4.08 1.78 3.52
N LEU A 221 -5.33 2.26 3.38
CA LEU A 221 -6.22 2.57 4.50
C LEU A 221 -6.51 1.34 5.34
N LEU A 222 -6.87 0.21 4.71
CA LEU A 222 -7.19 -1.02 5.41
C LEU A 222 -6.02 -1.50 6.27
N SER A 223 -4.82 -1.58 5.69
CA SER A 223 -3.64 -2.05 6.41
C SER A 223 -3.20 -1.08 7.50
N TYR A 224 -3.16 0.22 7.21
CA TYR A 224 -2.79 1.23 8.19
C TYR A 224 -3.76 1.23 9.39
N CYS A 225 -5.06 1.31 9.13
CA CYS A 225 -6.09 1.29 10.17
C CYS A 225 -6.11 -0.02 10.97
N SER A 226 -5.58 -1.13 10.43
CA SER A 226 -5.47 -2.39 11.17
C SER A 226 -4.38 -2.36 12.25
N LYS A 227 -3.32 -1.55 12.08
CA LYS A 227 -2.13 -1.56 12.96
C LYS A 227 -1.93 -0.29 13.78
N PHE A 228 -2.25 0.87 13.22
CA PHE A 228 -2.06 2.17 13.87
C PHE A 228 -3.30 2.61 14.64
N LYS A 229 -3.11 3.44 15.67
CA LYS A 229 -4.22 4.10 16.38
C LYS A 229 -4.98 5.05 15.46
N ARG A 230 -6.17 5.49 15.87
CA ARG A 230 -6.97 6.36 15.00
C ARG A 230 -6.27 7.70 14.86
N LEU A 231 -6.39 8.31 13.69
CA LEU A 231 -5.79 9.62 13.44
C LEU A 231 -6.36 10.75 14.31
N SER A 232 -7.53 10.53 14.91
CA SER A 232 -8.18 11.43 15.86
C SER A 232 -7.66 11.32 17.28
N ASP A 233 -6.96 10.22 17.61
CA ASP A 233 -6.49 9.95 18.97
C ASP A 233 -5.27 10.82 19.29
N GLU A 234 -5.09 11.15 20.57
CA GLU A 234 -3.92 11.94 21.03
C GLU A 234 -2.59 11.26 20.69
N HIS A 235 -2.56 9.93 20.76
CA HIS A 235 -1.42 9.09 20.40
C HIS A 235 -1.56 8.49 19.00
N SER A 236 -2.04 9.26 18.02
CA SER A 236 -2.23 8.82 16.62
C SER A 236 -0.96 8.31 15.93
N ASP A 237 0.21 8.58 16.50
CA ASP A 237 1.51 8.16 16.03
C ASP A 237 1.93 6.77 16.56
N ASP A 238 1.19 6.18 17.50
CA ASP A 238 1.43 4.88 18.12
C ASP A 238 0.74 3.72 17.39
N LEU A 239 1.21 2.50 17.68
CA LEU A 239 0.58 1.26 17.24
C LEU A 239 -0.45 0.76 18.26
N LYS A 240 -1.46 0.05 17.77
CA LYS A 240 -2.45 -0.63 18.63
C LYS A 240 -1.83 -1.74 19.49
N ILE A 241 -0.80 -2.42 18.97
CA ILE A 241 -0.13 -3.51 19.70
C ILE A 241 0.61 -3.01 20.95
N GLU A 242 1.00 -1.73 20.98
CA GLU A 242 1.68 -1.14 22.13
C GLU A 242 0.77 -1.05 23.36
N ASP A 243 -0.55 -0.90 23.18
CA ASP A 243 -1.50 -0.93 24.29
C ASP A 243 -1.66 -2.36 24.86
N VAL A 244 -1.60 -3.38 24.01
CA VAL A 244 -1.61 -4.78 24.44
C VAL A 244 -0.35 -5.08 25.26
N VAL A 245 0.81 -4.61 24.82
CA VAL A 245 2.07 -4.76 25.53
C VAL A 245 1.99 -4.10 26.91
N LYS A 246 1.57 -2.82 26.96
CA LYS A 246 1.42 -2.07 28.22
C LYS A 246 0.44 -2.72 29.19
N SER A 247 -0.68 -3.26 28.69
CA SER A 247 -1.68 -3.93 29.54
C SER A 247 -1.22 -5.25 30.19
N GLN A 248 -0.14 -5.83 29.67
CA GLN A 248 0.44 -7.09 30.15
C GLN A 248 1.69 -6.85 31.01
N GLU A 249 2.12 -5.61 31.21
CA GLU A 249 3.16 -5.27 32.18
C GLU A 249 2.57 -5.27 33.59
N PRO A 250 3.29 -5.81 34.59
CA PRO A 250 2.82 -5.78 35.97
C PRO A 250 2.69 -4.33 36.46
N PHE A 251 1.56 -3.99 37.08
CA PHE A 251 1.41 -2.70 37.77
C PHE A 251 2.54 -2.54 38.79
N PRO A 252 3.17 -1.36 38.88
CA PRO A 252 3.99 -1.03 40.04
C PRO A 252 3.12 -1.20 41.28
N LEU A 253 3.53 -2.04 42.23
CA LEU A 253 2.95 -1.99 43.56
C LEU A 253 3.29 -0.59 44.09
N GLU A 254 2.28 0.26 44.30
CA GLU A 254 2.47 1.45 45.11
C GLU A 254 3.08 0.98 46.43
N ASP A 255 4.22 1.56 46.81
CA ASP A 255 4.82 1.35 48.11
C ASP A 255 3.84 1.90 49.17
N GLU A 256 2.84 1.11 49.56
CA GLU A 256 2.09 1.26 50.81
C GLU A 256 3.03 0.91 51.98
N GLU A 257 4.09 1.70 52.17
CA GLU A 257 4.84 1.69 53.42
C GLU A 257 5.62 3.00 53.55
N LYS A 258 4.95 4.03 54.09
CA LYS A 258 5.52 5.09 54.93
C LYS A 258 4.39 5.96 55.50
N GLN A 259 3.69 5.41 56.49
CA GLN A 259 3.11 6.18 57.61
C GLN A 259 3.57 5.57 58.92
#